data_AF-A0A9P0M760-F1
#
_entry.id   AF-A0A9P0M760-F1
#
_cell.length_a   1.000
_cell.length_b   1.000
_cell.length_c   1.000
_cell.angle_alpha   90.00
_cell.angle_beta   90.00
_cell.angle_gamma   90.00
#
_symmetry.space_group_name_H-M   'P 1'
#
loop_
_entity.id
_entity.type
_entity.pdbx_description
1 polymer ?
#
loop_
_entity_poly.entity_id
_entity_poly.type
_entity_poly.pdbx_seq_one_letter_code
_entity_poly.pdbx_strand_id
1 'polypeptide(L)'
;MMYNATPHTTTGKPPAELFFRRQFRDKIPAIPTLNSSIVDEETRDNDLINKFWGKKYSDAKRKAKADDIRIGDQVYVKNTVKENNLVPNFNSTPHTVVKKNGSDVQVENDETGQQYRRNVVHLKKTEGQWKVINTAGDEETSLEQNNEHHT
;
A
#
# COMPACT_ATOMS: atom_id res chain seq x y z
N MET A 1 -0.68 -21.43 -30.40
CA MET A 1 0.29 -20.45 -30.94
C MET A 1 -0.35 -19.14 -31.43
N MET A 2 -1.58 -18.78 -31.01
CA MET A 2 -2.25 -17.56 -31.48
C MET A 2 -2.04 -16.35 -30.55
N TYR A 3 -1.91 -16.59 -29.23
CA TYR A 3 -1.70 -15.56 -28.21
C TYR A 3 -0.56 -14.59 -28.51
N ASN A 4 0.55 -15.08 -29.09
CA ASN A 4 1.73 -14.27 -29.37
C ASN A 4 1.59 -13.37 -30.61
N ALA A 5 0.65 -13.67 -31.51
CA ALA A 5 0.44 -12.95 -32.77
C ALA A 5 -0.79 -12.03 -32.73
N THR A 6 -1.68 -12.22 -31.75
CA THR A 6 -2.88 -11.39 -31.58
C THR A 6 -2.59 -10.11 -30.81
N PRO A 7 -3.02 -8.93 -31.30
CA PRO A 7 -2.97 -7.68 -30.55
C PRO A 7 -3.67 -7.80 -29.19
N HIS A 8 -3.02 -7.31 -28.13
CA HIS A 8 -3.60 -7.30 -26.80
C HIS A 8 -4.48 -6.06 -26.59
N THR A 9 -5.62 -6.22 -25.91
CA THR A 9 -6.65 -5.16 -25.76
C THR A 9 -6.17 -3.91 -25.04
N THR A 10 -5.20 -4.05 -24.13
CA THR A 10 -4.64 -2.93 -23.36
C THR A 10 -3.55 -2.16 -24.12
N THR A 11 -2.68 -2.88 -24.84
CA THR A 11 -1.45 -2.31 -25.43
C THR A 11 -1.54 -2.11 -26.94
N GLY A 12 -2.56 -2.68 -27.60
CA GLY A 12 -2.78 -2.61 -29.04
C GLY A 12 -1.79 -3.42 -29.89
N LYS A 13 -0.75 -3.99 -29.27
CA LYS A 13 0.33 -4.72 -29.93
C LYS A 13 0.36 -6.19 -29.50
N PRO A 14 0.78 -7.11 -30.37
CA PRO A 14 0.94 -8.50 -30.00
C PRO A 14 2.20 -8.68 -29.12
N PRO A 15 2.19 -9.63 -28.16
CA PRO A 15 3.33 -9.86 -27.27
C PRO A 15 4.65 -10.14 -28.00
N ALA A 16 4.58 -10.83 -29.15
CA ALA A 16 5.77 -11.10 -29.95
C ALA A 16 6.38 -9.82 -30.56
N GLU A 17 5.56 -8.87 -30.98
CA GLU A 17 6.07 -7.61 -31.54
C GLU A 17 6.76 -6.77 -30.46
N LEU A 18 6.21 -6.71 -29.25
CA LEU A 18 6.83 -6.00 -28.13
C LEU A 18 8.18 -6.61 -27.73
N PHE A 19 8.32 -7.93 -27.82
CA PHE A 19 9.55 -8.64 -27.47
C PHE A 19 10.61 -8.55 -28.56
N PHE A 20 10.24 -8.81 -29.82
CA PHE A 20 11.17 -8.88 -30.95
C PHE A 20 11.33 -7.56 -31.71
N ARG A 21 10.54 -6.53 -31.35
CA ARG A 21 10.50 -5.21 -32.00
C ARG A 21 10.27 -5.28 -33.51
N ARG A 22 9.53 -6.31 -33.94
CA ARG A 22 9.18 -6.57 -35.33
C ARG A 22 7.85 -7.30 -35.38
N GLN A 23 7.00 -6.90 -36.31
CA GLN A 23 5.76 -7.61 -36.60
C GLN A 23 6.07 -8.93 -37.32
N PHE A 24 5.64 -10.06 -36.74
CA PHE A 24 5.71 -11.35 -37.42
C PHE A 24 4.63 -11.46 -38.48
N ARG A 25 4.96 -12.15 -39.58
CA ARG A 25 4.03 -12.37 -40.68
C ARG A 25 3.09 -13.53 -40.31
N ASP A 26 1.84 -13.20 -40.07
CA ASP A 26 0.77 -14.14 -39.77
C ASP A 26 -0.11 -14.39 -41.00
N LYS A 27 -1.24 -15.11 -40.81
CA LYS A 27 -2.15 -15.47 -41.91
C LYS A 27 -3.06 -14.31 -42.32
N ILE A 28 -3.06 -13.20 -41.57
CA ILE A 28 -3.88 -12.04 -41.85
C ILE A 28 -3.04 -11.10 -42.73
N PRO A 29 -3.57 -10.63 -43.88
CA PRO A 29 -2.84 -9.68 -44.69
C PRO A 29 -2.73 -8.34 -43.93
N ALA A 30 -1.51 -7.99 -43.53
CA ALA A 30 -1.19 -6.70 -42.96
C ALA A 30 -0.23 -5.94 -43.90
N ILE A 31 -0.44 -4.64 -44.01
CA ILE A 31 0.50 -3.76 -44.72
C ILE A 31 1.68 -3.55 -43.77
N PRO A 32 2.91 -3.92 -44.15
CA PRO A 32 4.07 -3.67 -43.29
C PRO A 32 4.20 -2.16 -43.10
N THR A 33 4.05 -1.69 -41.86
CA THR A 33 4.32 -0.30 -41.53
C THR A 33 5.83 -0.08 -41.66
N LEU A 34 6.24 0.78 -42.59
CA LEU A 34 7.65 1.09 -42.85
C LEU A 34 8.33 1.76 -41.63
N ASN A 35 7.53 2.21 -40.67
CA ASN A 35 7.93 2.95 -39.48
C ASN A 35 7.68 2.12 -38.23
N SER A 36 8.37 0.99 -38.07
CA SER A 36 8.58 0.44 -36.72
C SER A 36 9.57 1.37 -36.01
N SER A 37 9.07 2.45 -35.41
CA SER A 37 9.89 3.30 -34.56
C SER A 37 10.55 2.43 -33.50
N ILE A 38 11.82 2.70 -33.16
CA ILE A 38 12.55 2.01 -32.08
C ILE A 38 11.81 2.15 -30.73
N VAL A 39 10.88 3.10 -30.63
CA VAL A 39 10.08 3.43 -29.45
C VAL A 39 8.60 3.26 -29.79
N ASP A 40 7.93 2.32 -29.11
CA ASP A 40 6.47 2.13 -29.16
C ASP A 40 5.78 3.13 -28.20
N GLU A 41 5.77 4.42 -28.56
CA GLU A 41 5.15 5.49 -27.75
C GLU A 41 3.65 5.24 -27.51
N GLU A 42 2.92 4.87 -28.57
CA GLU A 42 1.48 4.57 -28.49
C GLU A 42 1.16 3.46 -27.48
N THR A 43 1.96 2.39 -27.46
CA THR A 43 1.76 1.29 -26.52
C THR A 43 1.98 1.73 -25.08
N ARG A 44 3.00 2.57 -24.86
CA ARG A 44 3.28 3.11 -23.53
C ARG A 44 2.16 4.00 -23.05
N ASP A 45 1.64 4.88 -23.91
CA ASP A 45 0.56 5.79 -23.57
C ASP A 45 -0.73 5.02 -23.25
N ASN A 46 -1.10 4.04 -24.09
CA ASN A 46 -2.25 3.19 -23.85
C ASN A 46 -2.15 2.38 -22.55
N ASP A 47 -0.97 1.83 -22.25
CA ASP A 47 -0.72 1.12 -20.99
C ASP A 47 -0.84 2.05 -19.77
N LEU A 48 -0.28 3.26 -19.83
CA LEU A 48 -0.38 4.26 -18.77
C LEU A 48 -1.83 4.70 -18.52
N ILE A 49 -2.57 5.00 -19.59
CA ILE A 49 -3.98 5.39 -19.52
C ILE A 49 -4.81 4.27 -18.89
N ASN A 50 -4.66 3.03 -19.38
CA ASN A 50 -5.42 1.89 -18.87
C ASN A 50 -5.06 1.55 -17.41
N LYS A 51 -3.79 1.66 -17.01
CA LYS A 51 -3.37 1.50 -15.61
C LYS A 51 -3.98 2.58 -14.72
N PHE A 52 -4.02 3.83 -15.17
CA PHE A 52 -4.63 4.93 -14.43
C PHE A 52 -6.13 4.71 -14.20
N TRP A 53 -6.88 4.42 -15.26
CA TRP A 53 -8.32 4.16 -15.15
C TRP A 53 -8.63 2.89 -14.37
N GLY A 54 -7.85 1.83 -14.59
CA GLY A 54 -7.95 0.58 -13.84
C GLY A 54 -7.74 0.80 -12.34
N LYS A 55 -6.72 1.58 -11.96
CA LYS A 55 -6.49 1.99 -10.57
C LYS A 55 -7.68 2.79 -10.01
N LYS A 56 -8.11 3.85 -10.71
CA LYS A 56 -9.21 4.71 -10.27
C LYS A 56 -10.51 3.92 -10.05
N TYR A 57 -10.85 3.03 -10.99
CA TYR A 57 -12.03 2.17 -10.87
C TYR A 57 -11.90 1.19 -9.70
N SER A 58 -10.75 0.55 -9.56
CA SER A 58 -10.41 -0.37 -8.47
C SER A 58 -10.55 0.30 -7.09
N ASP A 59 -10.01 1.51 -6.95
CA ASP A 59 -10.00 2.28 -5.70
C ASP A 59 -11.42 2.73 -5.35
N ALA A 60 -12.19 3.22 -6.32
CA ALA A 60 -13.59 3.60 -6.13
C ALA A 60 -14.46 2.40 -5.75
N LYS A 61 -14.32 1.27 -6.46
CA LYS A 61 -15.09 0.03 -6.21
C LYS A 61 -14.82 -0.54 -4.81
N ARG A 62 -13.57 -0.49 -4.35
CA ARG A 62 -13.18 -0.99 -3.02
C ARG A 62 -13.31 0.06 -1.91
N LYS A 63 -13.70 1.30 -2.25
CA LYS A 63 -13.75 2.45 -1.32
C LYS A 63 -12.40 2.64 -0.60
N ALA A 64 -11.30 2.53 -1.35
CA ALA A 64 -9.96 2.71 -0.81
C ALA A 64 -9.80 4.12 -0.21
N LYS A 65 -9.12 4.21 0.93
CA LYS A 65 -8.78 5.46 1.61
C LYS A 65 -7.27 5.60 1.69
N ALA A 66 -6.80 6.84 1.74
CA ALA A 66 -5.40 7.11 2.07
C ALA A 66 -5.09 6.64 3.49
N ASP A 67 -3.87 6.17 3.70
CA ASP A 67 -3.38 5.70 4.98
C ASP A 67 -2.77 6.84 5.80
N ASP A 68 -3.13 6.93 7.09
CA ASP A 68 -2.63 7.95 8.03
C ASP A 68 -1.47 7.43 8.92
N ILE A 69 -0.84 6.32 8.53
CA ILE A 69 0.29 5.76 9.30
C ILE A 69 1.56 6.55 8.98
N ARG A 70 2.22 7.09 10.00
CA ARG A 70 3.48 7.84 9.89
C ARG A 70 4.61 7.12 10.61
N ILE A 71 5.84 7.55 10.34
CA ILE A 71 7.01 7.09 11.08
C ILE A 71 6.88 7.55 12.53
N GLY A 72 7.15 6.65 13.49
CA GLY A 72 6.98 6.87 14.91
C GLY A 72 5.59 6.54 15.46
N ASP A 73 4.59 6.26 14.60
CA ASP A 73 3.28 5.80 15.08
C ASP A 73 3.39 4.38 15.65
N GLN A 74 2.64 4.10 16.71
CA GLN A 74 2.42 2.74 17.19
C GLN A 74 1.29 2.04 16.43
N VAL A 75 1.55 0.80 16.05
CA VAL A 75 0.66 -0.02 15.26
C VAL A 75 0.62 -1.46 15.78
N TYR A 76 -0.53 -2.09 15.66
CA TYR A 76 -0.67 -3.53 15.80
C TYR A 76 -0.48 -4.22 14.45
N VAL A 77 0.23 -5.36 14.49
CA VAL A 77 0.51 -6.17 13.31
C VAL A 77 -0.50 -7.30 13.20
N LYS A 78 -1.07 -7.52 12.00
CA LYS A 78 -1.99 -8.62 11.74
C LYS A 78 -1.29 -9.98 11.82
N ASN A 79 -1.88 -10.92 12.57
CA ASN A 79 -1.45 -12.31 12.62
C ASN A 79 -1.76 -12.98 11.27
N THR A 80 -0.72 -13.30 10.50
CA THR A 80 -0.87 -13.92 9.17
C THR A 80 -1.12 -15.42 9.27
N VAL A 81 -0.40 -16.07 10.18
CA VAL A 81 -0.59 -17.48 10.53
C VAL A 81 -1.27 -17.50 11.88
N LYS A 82 -2.45 -18.13 11.95
CA LYS A 82 -3.17 -18.34 13.20
C LYS A 82 -2.96 -19.78 13.63
N GLU A 83 -2.52 -19.99 14.86
CA GLU A 83 -2.38 -21.33 15.44
C GLU A 83 -3.75 -21.92 15.81
N ASN A 84 -4.69 -21.08 16.26
CA ASN A 84 -6.05 -21.47 16.62
C ASN A 84 -7.06 -20.40 16.19
N ASN A 85 -8.32 -20.79 16.00
CA ASN A 85 -9.44 -19.91 15.65
C ASN A 85 -9.75 -18.85 16.73
N LEU A 86 -9.41 -19.15 17.99
CA LEU A 86 -9.55 -18.24 19.14
C LEU A 86 -8.46 -17.14 19.20
N VAL A 87 -7.42 -17.23 18.37
CA VAL A 87 -6.35 -16.22 18.35
C VAL A 87 -6.86 -14.93 17.70
N PRO A 88 -6.62 -13.75 18.31
CA PRO A 88 -7.04 -12.48 17.74
C PRO A 88 -6.40 -12.24 16.37
N ASN A 89 -7.08 -11.45 15.53
CA ASN A 89 -6.59 -11.10 14.19
C ASN A 89 -5.30 -10.28 14.22
N PHE A 90 -5.06 -9.52 15.27
CA PHE A 90 -3.88 -8.68 15.45
C PHE A 90 -3.11 -9.13 16.68
N ASN A 91 -1.80 -9.02 16.62
CA ASN A 91 -0.94 -9.20 17.79
C ASN A 91 -1.20 -8.06 18.78
N SER A 92 -1.32 -8.40 20.06
CA SER A 92 -1.53 -7.43 21.16
C SER A 92 -0.28 -6.62 21.47
N THR A 93 0.89 -7.07 21.04
CA THR A 93 2.15 -6.33 21.24
C THR A 93 2.18 -5.11 20.30
N PRO A 94 2.37 -3.89 20.85
CA PRO A 94 2.53 -2.71 20.03
C PRO A 94 3.88 -2.77 19.28
N HIS A 95 3.89 -2.22 18.08
CA HIS A 95 5.09 -2.09 17.27
C HIS A 95 5.22 -0.64 16.81
N THR A 96 6.43 -0.10 16.84
CA THR A 96 6.73 1.25 16.37
C THR A 96 7.10 1.24 14.89
N VAL A 97 6.54 2.16 14.11
CA VAL A 97 6.89 2.31 12.69
C VAL A 97 8.25 3.00 12.55
N VAL A 98 9.24 2.29 12.01
CA VAL A 98 10.61 2.82 11.83
C VAL A 98 10.79 3.46 10.46
N LYS A 99 10.24 2.84 9.41
CA LYS A 99 10.35 3.33 8.02
C LYS A 99 9.08 3.05 7.24
N LYS A 100 8.76 3.93 6.28
CA LYS A 100 7.62 3.80 5.39
C LYS A 100 8.03 4.13 3.95
N ASN A 101 7.76 3.22 3.02
CA ASN A 101 7.93 3.40 1.59
C ASN A 101 6.65 3.01 0.84
N GLY A 102 5.80 4.00 0.55
CA GLY A 102 4.48 3.75 -0.02
C GLY A 102 3.64 2.85 0.90
N SER A 103 3.17 1.72 0.38
CA SER A 103 2.40 0.72 1.13
C SER A 103 3.25 -0.26 1.92
N ASP A 104 4.57 -0.21 1.78
CA ASP A 104 5.51 -1.09 2.45
C ASP A 104 6.10 -0.39 3.69
N VAL A 105 5.98 -1.04 4.85
CA VAL A 105 6.26 -0.45 6.17
C VAL A 105 7.16 -1.37 6.96
N GLN A 106 8.20 -0.79 7.56
CA GLN A 106 9.08 -1.47 8.50
C GLN A 106 8.65 -1.11 9.93
N VAL A 107 8.31 -2.11 10.72
CA VAL A 107 7.86 -1.99 12.10
C VAL A 107 8.82 -2.70 13.03
N GLU A 108 9.06 -2.14 14.20
CA GLU A 108 9.91 -2.70 15.25
C GLU A 108 9.05 -3.07 16.45
N ASN A 109 9.30 -4.24 17.01
CA ASN A 109 8.61 -4.68 18.21
C ASN A 109 9.22 -4.00 19.44
N ASP A 110 8.39 -3.34 20.25
CA ASP A 110 8.87 -2.53 21.38
C ASP A 110 9.46 -3.39 22.52
N GLU A 111 9.10 -4.67 22.62
CA GLU A 111 9.57 -5.59 23.68
C GLU A 111 10.85 -6.33 23.28
N THR A 112 10.95 -6.75 22.02
CA THR A 112 12.01 -7.65 21.53
C THR A 112 13.03 -6.96 20.63
N GLY A 113 12.74 -5.73 20.17
CA GLY A 113 13.56 -5.00 19.20
C GLY A 113 13.59 -5.63 17.79
N GLN A 114 12.76 -6.65 17.54
CA GLN A 114 12.73 -7.33 16.24
C GLN A 114 12.04 -6.46 15.19
N GLN A 115 12.67 -6.34 14.02
CA GLN A 115 12.14 -5.58 12.91
C GLN A 115 11.47 -6.48 11.88
N TYR A 116 10.26 -6.09 11.47
CA TYR A 116 9.48 -6.77 10.46
C TYR A 116 9.11 -5.84 9.32
N ARG A 117 8.93 -6.40 8.14
CA ARG A 117 8.45 -5.69 6.95
C ARG A 117 7.02 -6.15 6.65
N ARG A 118 6.07 -5.21 6.60
CA ARG A 118 4.64 -5.47 6.45
C ARG A 118 3.99 -4.45 5.52
N ASN A 119 2.95 -4.89 4.82
CA ASN A 119 2.10 -3.97 4.06
C ASN A 119 1.22 -3.17 5.03
N VAL A 120 0.96 -1.89 4.73
CA VAL A 120 0.07 -1.01 5.48
C VAL A 120 -1.31 -1.60 5.76
N VAL A 121 -1.84 -2.43 4.85
CA VAL A 121 -3.13 -3.12 5.01
C VAL A 121 -3.13 -4.13 6.17
N HIS A 122 -1.95 -4.58 6.60
CA HIS A 122 -1.78 -5.51 7.72
C HIS A 122 -1.48 -4.80 9.03
N LEU A 123 -1.48 -3.47 9.04
CA LEU A 123 -1.23 -2.65 10.21
C LEU A 123 -2.51 -1.97 10.65
N LYS A 124 -2.71 -1.90 11.96
CA LYS A 124 -3.79 -1.12 12.57
C LYS A 124 -3.18 -0.12 13.55
N LYS A 125 -3.38 1.18 13.30
CA LYS A 125 -2.95 2.23 14.22
C LYS A 125 -3.64 2.08 15.57
N THR A 126 -2.90 2.29 16.65
CA THR A 126 -3.46 2.29 18.01
C THR A 126 -4.29 3.56 18.21
N GLU A 127 -5.57 3.43 18.58
CA GLU A 127 -6.42 4.58 18.87
C GLU A 127 -6.24 4.99 20.34
N GLY A 128 -5.56 6.10 20.58
CA GLY A 128 -5.35 6.68 21.92
C GLY A 128 -4.14 7.62 21.97
N GLN A 129 -4.25 8.71 22.72
CA GLN A 129 -3.08 9.47 23.18
C GLN A 129 -2.33 8.57 24.14
N TRP A 130 -1.23 7.96 23.70
CA TRP A 130 -0.38 7.19 24.59
C TRP A 130 0.28 8.15 25.58
N LYS A 131 -0.34 8.29 26.76
CA LYS A 131 0.33 8.86 27.94
C LYS A 131 1.10 7.72 28.58
N VAL A 132 2.41 7.85 28.59
CA VAL A 132 3.27 7.03 29.43
C VAL A 132 2.89 7.37 30.87
N ILE A 133 2.13 6.50 31.54
CA ILE A 133 2.03 6.57 33.00
C ILE A 133 3.35 6.00 33.48
N ASN A 134 4.34 6.86 33.67
CA ASN A 134 5.53 6.49 34.42
C ASN A 134 5.06 6.23 35.84
N THR A 135 5.02 4.96 36.26
CA THR A 135 4.80 4.57 37.65
C THR A 135 6.04 4.98 38.47
N ALA A 136 6.13 6.26 38.78
CA ALA A 136 7.03 6.81 39.78
C ALA A 136 6.48 8.17 40.25
N GLY A 137 5.43 8.09 41.08
CA GLY A 137 5.07 9.10 42.08
C GLY A 137 4.63 10.48 41.57
N ASP A 138 3.38 10.60 41.16
CA ASP A 138 2.68 11.89 41.22
C ASP A 138 1.71 11.82 42.39
N GLU A 139 2.18 12.32 43.53
CA GLU A 139 1.33 12.63 44.67
C GLU A 139 0.30 13.67 44.27
N GLU A 140 -0.88 13.49 44.85
CA GLU A 140 -2.05 14.32 44.73
C GLU A 140 -1.73 15.82 44.87
N THR A 141 -2.27 16.63 43.97
CA THR A 141 -2.77 17.94 44.39
C THR A 141 -4.02 18.29 43.60
N SER A 142 -5.14 17.69 43.99
CA SER A 142 -6.45 18.32 43.87
C SER A 142 -6.50 19.49 44.85
N LEU A 143 -6.37 20.71 44.35
CA LEU A 143 -6.92 21.89 45.00
C LEU A 143 -7.75 22.66 43.99
N GLU A 144 -9.03 22.28 43.94
CA GLU A 144 -10.10 23.24 43.71
C GLU A 144 -9.98 24.32 44.78
N GLN A 145 -9.64 25.54 44.37
CA GLN A 145 -9.97 26.74 45.14
C GLN A 145 -10.63 27.75 44.21
N ASN A 146 -11.95 27.79 44.38
CA ASN A 146 -12.84 28.93 44.18
C ASN A 146 -12.11 30.28 44.23
N ASN A 147 -12.42 31.15 43.27
CA ASN A 147 -12.42 32.58 43.53
C ASN A 147 -13.64 33.20 42.83
N GLU A 148 -14.63 33.53 43.64
CA GLU A 148 -15.64 34.51 43.32
C GLU A 148 -15.05 35.94 43.37
N HIS A 149 -15.64 36.82 42.56
CA HIS A 149 -15.76 38.29 42.68
C HIS A 149 -14.63 39.24 42.25
N HIS A 150 -14.89 40.02 41.19
CA HIS A 150 -14.97 41.51 41.14
C HIS A 150 -15.26 41.93 39.68
N THR A 151 -16.11 42.87 39.28
CA THR A 151 -17.17 43.75 39.82
C THR A 151 -18.01 44.15 38.61
#